data_AF-A0AAJ7S721-F1
#
_entry.id   AF-A0AAJ7S721-F1
#
_cell.length_a   1.000
_cell.length_b   1.000
_cell.length_c   1.000
_cell.angle_alpha   90.00
_cell.angle_beta   90.00
_cell.angle_gamma   90.00
#
_symmetry.space_group_name_H-M   'P 1'
#
loop_
_entity.id
_entity.type
_entity.pdbx_description
1 polymer ?
#
loop_
_entity_poly.entity_id
_entity_poly.type
_entity_poly.pdbx_seq_one_letter_code
_entity_poly.pdbx_strand_id
1 'polypeptide(L)'
;MELNNFVYFFVIIFAVSATNNYCIIPEPIRKVSTYNFTTLTNLKDPARDINLHFSHVDSGSIRLQLCQQLKKKCNSKDGYSVCFEKDKKEIGIGKFPAKVDMKDGRILFVFTGDNCRDNTNYTVNIIMKCDYEVMGDSKPEFIHETFEKCTLFLIWRTAAACGNRTIQNCTLTDKATGLHYDLSSLTKYSENYVIPLGDRTAPKIILNVCHSVIFEYNALCQMTNGACLQDPNKNGYESLGDVQKPPYLDNNSNIKLEYEDGAICKTDKKVPHIKTTITFTCDFNAVDTIPEYIGGSEECNYQLLWRTAAACSTESLKNRTASIANKSTVKCVTEDDAVNLGSLIKSTDNYVIKMNKTEFYINVCRPLVSNPHTNLKCVFDGSAVCKVSSGTNGNVPVTNETSLGFPKESPIINDNHETVLRYTDGSTCPENEKRLISSNITFPCDTSDKQLPEFKKYEDCTYVFEWKTRLTCGAVMGNWVSPCIIKDPSHECDLSLLQKVYHVKSKQGKGYNISICNSNKESTSKGCNSAICDDNNNNYGSIGSVIFDYGRDEIKIQYTNGGKCADKSSYTSEVRLICTKMIGIGTPELLWERACTNTTCLIT
;
A
#
# COMPACT_ATOMS: atom_id res chain seq x y z
N MET A 1 -2.25 -84.56 38.25
CA MET A 1 -1.92 -83.13 38.30
C MET A 1 -1.40 -82.75 36.93
N GLU A 2 -2.31 -82.40 36.03
CA GLU A 2 -1.98 -81.82 34.72
C GLU A 2 -2.39 -80.35 34.80
N LEU A 3 -1.41 -79.44 34.72
CA LEU A 3 -1.67 -78.01 34.63
C LEU A 3 -1.92 -77.66 33.16
N ASN A 4 -3.17 -77.35 32.83
CA ASN A 4 -3.54 -76.71 31.57
C ASN A 4 -3.00 -75.28 31.54
N ASN A 5 -1.98 -75.05 30.72
CA ASN A 5 -1.51 -73.72 30.34
C ASN A 5 -2.48 -73.11 29.31
N PHE A 6 -3.38 -72.23 29.74
CA PHE A 6 -4.07 -71.32 28.83
C PHE A 6 -3.20 -70.09 28.57
N VAL A 7 -2.66 -69.98 27.36
CA VAL A 7 -2.02 -68.76 26.86
C VAL A 7 -3.12 -67.87 26.28
N TYR A 8 -3.42 -66.77 26.97
CA TYR A 8 -4.28 -65.71 26.42
C TYR A 8 -3.48 -64.91 25.38
N PHE A 9 -3.80 -65.08 24.10
CA PHE A 9 -3.36 -64.15 23.06
C PHE A 9 -4.23 -62.88 23.15
N PHE A 10 -3.69 -61.81 23.74
CA PHE A 10 -4.21 -60.48 23.51
C PHE A 10 -3.78 -60.05 22.09
N VAL A 11 -4.70 -60.12 21.13
CA VAL A 11 -4.54 -59.37 19.89
C VAL A 11 -4.77 -57.90 20.25
N ILE A 12 -3.69 -57.17 20.53
CA ILE A 12 -3.73 -55.71 20.50
C ILE A 12 -3.86 -55.35 19.02
N ILE A 13 -5.09 -55.16 18.56
CA ILE A 13 -5.33 -54.39 17.34
C ILE A 13 -4.83 -53.00 17.66
N PHE A 14 -3.62 -52.66 17.22
CA PHE A 14 -3.29 -51.27 17.00
C PHE A 14 -4.25 -50.81 15.93
N ALA A 15 -5.34 -50.15 16.35
CA ALA A 15 -5.97 -49.17 15.50
C ALA A 15 -4.88 -48.15 15.23
N VAL A 16 -4.17 -48.31 14.11
CA VAL A 16 -3.50 -47.19 13.47
C VAL A 16 -4.64 -46.27 13.12
N SER A 17 -4.99 -45.36 14.04
CA SER A 17 -5.82 -44.23 13.68
C SER A 17 -5.02 -43.56 12.59
N ALA A 18 -5.51 -43.61 11.35
CA ALA A 18 -5.02 -42.76 10.30
C ALA A 18 -5.19 -41.33 10.83
N THR A 19 -4.15 -40.78 11.43
CA THR A 19 -4.12 -39.39 11.86
C THR A 19 -4.12 -38.60 10.57
N ASN A 20 -5.31 -38.21 10.10
CA ASN A 20 -5.46 -37.14 9.13
C ASN A 20 -4.66 -35.97 9.69
N ASN A 21 -3.45 -35.77 9.18
CA ASN A 21 -2.57 -34.72 9.65
C ASN A 21 -3.16 -33.41 9.11
N TYR A 22 -4.02 -32.75 9.89
CA TYR A 22 -4.71 -31.51 9.52
C TYR A 22 -3.75 -30.38 9.10
N CYS A 23 -2.47 -30.53 9.40
CA CYS A 23 -1.39 -29.64 9.01
C CYS A 23 -0.84 -29.88 7.59
N ILE A 24 -1.16 -31.02 6.97
CA ILE A 24 -0.83 -31.34 5.58
C ILE A 24 -2.14 -31.31 4.80
N ILE A 25 -2.35 -30.23 4.05
CA ILE A 25 -3.62 -29.94 3.40
C ILE A 25 -3.47 -30.25 1.90
N PRO A 26 -4.26 -31.16 1.32
CA PRO A 26 -4.22 -31.41 -0.12
C PRO A 26 -4.72 -30.18 -0.89
N GLU A 27 -4.08 -29.89 -2.00
CA GLU A 27 -4.51 -28.85 -2.92
C GLU A 27 -5.94 -29.14 -3.43
N PRO A 28 -6.87 -28.17 -3.43
CA PRO A 28 -8.30 -28.45 -3.53
C PRO A 28 -8.79 -28.75 -4.95
N ILE A 29 -8.10 -28.29 -6.00
CA ILE A 29 -8.54 -28.44 -7.39
C ILE A 29 -8.15 -29.80 -7.95
N ARG A 30 -6.84 -30.10 -7.98
CA ARG A 30 -6.28 -31.30 -8.63
C ARG A 30 -5.80 -32.33 -7.61
N LYS A 31 -5.55 -31.93 -6.36
CA LYS A 31 -5.02 -32.80 -5.28
C LYS A 31 -3.67 -33.44 -5.63
N VAL A 32 -2.90 -32.81 -6.52
CA VAL A 32 -1.60 -33.30 -6.99
C VAL A 32 -0.46 -32.86 -6.07
N SER A 33 -0.69 -31.83 -5.25
CA SER A 33 0.25 -31.34 -4.24
C SER A 33 -0.42 -31.20 -2.88
N THR A 34 0.40 -30.98 -1.86
CA THR A 34 -0.05 -30.70 -0.49
C THR A 34 0.66 -29.48 0.04
N TYR A 35 -0.06 -28.63 0.78
CA TYR A 35 0.52 -27.59 1.61
C TYR A 35 0.97 -28.22 2.92
N ASN A 36 2.27 -28.17 3.20
CA ASN A 36 2.83 -28.78 4.40
C ASN A 36 3.22 -27.71 5.41
N PHE A 37 2.35 -27.46 6.38
CA PHE A 37 2.57 -26.46 7.42
C PHE A 37 3.40 -26.97 8.61
N THR A 38 3.84 -28.23 8.60
CA THR A 38 4.60 -28.82 9.73
C THR A 38 5.96 -28.16 9.91
N THR A 39 6.50 -27.59 8.83
CA THR A 39 7.74 -26.81 8.85
C THR A 39 7.63 -25.55 9.72
N LEU A 40 6.44 -24.96 9.85
CA LEU A 40 6.20 -23.78 10.69
C LEU A 40 6.22 -24.08 12.19
N THR A 41 6.13 -25.36 12.57
CA THR A 41 6.25 -25.82 13.98
C THR A 41 7.67 -26.21 14.38
N ASN A 42 8.63 -26.20 13.44
CA ASN A 42 10.04 -26.53 13.65
C ASN A 42 10.93 -25.29 13.44
N LEU A 43 10.65 -24.20 14.15
CA LEU A 43 11.58 -23.07 14.24
C LEU A 43 12.91 -23.56 14.86
N LYS A 44 14.01 -22.82 14.64
CA LYS A 44 15.40 -23.18 15.06
C LYS A 44 15.59 -23.70 16.50
N ASP A 45 14.60 -23.54 17.38
CA ASP A 45 14.50 -24.19 18.69
C ASP A 45 13.20 -25.05 18.77
N PRO A 46 13.27 -26.39 18.57
CA PRO A 46 12.09 -27.27 18.60
C PRO A 46 11.43 -27.39 19.98
N ALA A 47 11.99 -26.78 21.02
CA ALA A 47 11.47 -26.80 22.38
C ALA A 47 10.62 -25.57 22.75
N ARG A 48 10.46 -24.57 21.87
CA ARG A 48 9.77 -23.31 22.18
C ARG A 48 8.48 -23.07 21.40
N ASP A 49 7.53 -22.41 22.05
CA ASP A 49 6.30 -21.90 21.44
C ASP A 49 6.56 -20.58 20.70
N ILE A 50 5.76 -20.31 19.66
CA ILE A 50 5.79 -19.03 18.96
C ILE A 50 5.18 -17.98 19.87
N ASN A 51 5.96 -16.99 20.25
CA ASN A 51 5.50 -15.90 21.09
C ASN A 51 5.22 -14.67 20.23
N LEU A 52 3.96 -14.24 20.24
CA LEU A 52 3.50 -13.00 19.63
C LEU A 52 3.23 -12.00 20.74
N HIS A 53 3.81 -10.82 20.63
CA HIS A 53 3.55 -9.72 21.54
C HIS A 53 2.64 -8.72 20.83
N PHE A 54 1.62 -8.27 21.54
CA PHE A 54 0.88 -7.09 21.12
C PHE A 54 1.79 -5.86 21.35
N SER A 55 1.73 -4.87 20.46
CA SER A 55 2.71 -3.76 20.36
C SER A 55 2.49 -2.65 21.40
N HIS A 56 1.42 -2.74 22.20
CA HIS A 56 1.04 -1.75 23.21
C HIS A 56 1.63 -2.07 24.60
N VAL A 57 1.99 -1.05 25.37
CA VAL A 57 2.82 -1.16 26.60
C VAL A 57 2.19 -2.02 27.72
N ASP A 58 0.87 -2.29 27.68
CA ASP A 58 0.12 -3.14 28.64
C ASP A 58 -0.58 -4.35 27.99
N SER A 59 -0.13 -4.73 26.80
CA SER A 59 -0.79 -5.77 26.00
C SER A 59 -0.11 -7.13 26.17
N GLY A 60 -0.93 -8.18 26.24
CA GLY A 60 -0.48 -9.52 26.62
C GLY A 60 0.44 -10.17 25.58
N SER A 61 0.66 -11.46 25.72
CA SER A 61 1.33 -12.27 24.70
C SER A 61 0.47 -13.46 24.30
N ILE A 62 0.69 -13.94 23.09
CA ILE A 62 0.11 -15.19 22.62
C ILE A 62 1.24 -16.18 22.41
N ARG A 63 1.10 -17.35 23.03
CA ARG A 63 1.90 -18.53 22.75
C ARG A 63 1.12 -19.38 21.75
N LEU A 64 1.75 -19.74 20.65
CA LEU A 64 1.12 -20.42 19.52
C LEU A 64 1.95 -21.61 19.04
N GLN A 65 1.27 -22.71 18.74
CA GLN A 65 1.76 -23.81 17.92
C GLN A 65 0.68 -24.15 16.90
N LEU A 66 0.99 -24.06 15.60
CA LEU A 66 -0.01 -24.24 14.55
C LEU A 66 -0.49 -25.69 14.40
N CYS A 67 0.47 -26.62 14.39
CA CYS A 67 0.24 -28.02 14.05
C CYS A 67 0.49 -29.00 15.21
N GLN A 68 0.80 -28.47 16.38
CA GLN A 68 1.10 -29.23 17.59
C GLN A 68 0.41 -28.58 18.78
N GLN A 69 0.34 -29.30 19.89
CA GLN A 69 0.03 -28.67 21.18
C GLN A 69 1.19 -27.77 21.61
N LEU A 70 0.90 -26.77 22.43
CA LEU A 70 1.91 -25.92 23.06
C LEU A 70 2.92 -26.78 23.83
N LYS A 71 4.19 -26.43 23.74
CA LYS A 71 5.28 -27.07 24.49
C LYS A 71 5.16 -26.73 25.97
N LYS A 72 4.85 -25.48 26.31
CA LYS A 72 4.53 -25.05 27.68
C LYS A 72 3.00 -25.09 27.86
N LYS A 73 2.53 -25.78 28.90
CA LYS A 73 1.11 -25.85 29.28
C LYS A 73 0.47 -24.47 29.35
N CYS A 74 -0.83 -24.39 29.08
CA CYS A 74 -1.63 -23.17 29.22
C CYS A 74 -2.57 -23.34 30.41
N ASN A 75 -2.47 -22.45 31.41
CA ASN A 75 -3.26 -22.54 32.64
C ASN A 75 -3.14 -23.91 33.33
N SER A 76 -1.90 -24.44 33.37
CA SER A 76 -1.55 -25.77 33.89
C SER A 76 -2.24 -26.96 33.20
N LYS A 77 -2.90 -26.74 32.05
CA LYS A 77 -3.57 -27.77 31.26
C LYS A 77 -2.88 -28.00 29.92
N ASP A 78 -2.88 -29.26 29.51
CA ASP A 78 -2.50 -29.68 28.15
C ASP A 78 -3.72 -29.58 27.22
N GLY A 79 -3.52 -29.75 25.91
CA GLY A 79 -4.61 -29.73 24.92
C GLY A 79 -4.87 -28.38 24.25
N TYR A 80 -4.04 -27.35 24.49
CA TYR A 80 -4.12 -26.06 23.81
C TYR A 80 -3.01 -25.90 22.77
N SER A 81 -3.35 -25.23 21.67
CA SER A 81 -2.43 -24.77 20.62
C SER A 81 -2.21 -23.26 20.67
N VAL A 82 -3.15 -22.52 21.28
CA VAL A 82 -3.07 -21.07 21.43
C VAL A 82 -3.40 -20.68 22.88
N CYS A 83 -2.47 -19.98 23.52
CA CYS A 83 -2.60 -19.50 24.89
C CYS A 83 -2.40 -18.00 24.91
N PHE A 84 -3.34 -17.27 25.51
CA PHE A 84 -3.20 -15.85 25.77
C PHE A 84 -2.71 -15.64 27.19
N GLU A 85 -1.63 -14.90 27.35
CA GLU A 85 -1.02 -14.59 28.63
C GLU A 85 -1.11 -13.09 28.89
N LYS A 86 -1.77 -12.71 29.98
CA LYS A 86 -1.88 -11.32 30.42
C LYS A 86 -1.83 -11.27 31.94
N ASP A 87 -1.00 -10.40 32.51
CA ASP A 87 -0.90 -10.21 33.97
C ASP A 87 -0.67 -11.52 34.76
N LYS A 88 0.18 -12.42 34.23
CA LYS A 88 0.45 -13.78 34.74
C LYS A 88 -0.76 -14.72 34.76
N LYS A 89 -1.89 -14.32 34.17
CA LYS A 89 -3.03 -15.21 33.91
C LYS A 89 -2.90 -15.78 32.51
N GLU A 90 -3.10 -17.08 32.41
CA GLU A 90 -3.09 -17.81 31.15
C GLU A 90 -4.53 -18.22 30.81
N ILE A 91 -4.96 -17.93 29.58
CA ILE A 91 -6.29 -18.27 29.05
C ILE A 91 -6.10 -19.11 27.80
N GLY A 92 -6.72 -20.30 27.79
CA GLY A 92 -6.70 -21.21 26.66
C GLY A 92 -7.64 -20.76 25.55
N ILE A 93 -7.16 -19.89 24.66
CA ILE A 93 -7.98 -19.27 23.61
C ILE A 93 -8.08 -20.12 22.33
N GLY A 94 -7.32 -21.22 22.23
CA GLY A 94 -7.41 -22.16 21.11
C GLY A 94 -6.99 -23.57 21.47
N LYS A 95 -7.94 -24.52 21.43
CA LYS A 95 -7.70 -25.96 21.68
C LYS A 95 -7.10 -26.66 20.47
N PHE A 96 -6.30 -27.69 20.73
CA PHE A 96 -5.79 -28.60 19.71
C PHE A 96 -6.81 -29.71 19.43
N PRO A 97 -6.96 -30.17 18.17
CA PRO A 97 -6.40 -29.59 16.94
C PRO A 97 -7.26 -28.43 16.42
N ALA A 98 -6.68 -27.60 15.55
CA ALA A 98 -7.47 -26.63 14.79
C ALA A 98 -8.44 -27.31 13.83
N LYS A 99 -9.56 -26.64 13.56
CA LYS A 99 -10.38 -26.91 12.38
C LYS A 99 -9.80 -26.14 11.21
N VAL A 100 -9.49 -26.83 10.12
CA VAL A 100 -9.07 -26.20 8.87
C VAL A 100 -10.29 -25.96 7.99
N ASP A 101 -10.51 -24.71 7.58
CA ASP A 101 -11.47 -24.34 6.55
C ASP A 101 -10.70 -23.91 5.30
N MET A 102 -10.96 -24.58 4.17
CA MET A 102 -10.38 -24.21 2.88
C MET A 102 -11.50 -23.89 1.92
N LYS A 103 -11.70 -22.59 1.66
CA LYS A 103 -12.74 -22.06 0.78
C LYS A 103 -12.14 -21.03 -0.15
N ASP A 104 -12.47 -21.16 -1.43
CA ASP A 104 -12.06 -20.22 -2.49
C ASP A 104 -10.57 -19.89 -2.50
N GLY A 105 -9.71 -20.83 -2.07
CA GLY A 105 -8.26 -20.69 -2.10
C GLY A 105 -7.67 -20.10 -0.83
N ARG A 106 -8.52 -19.71 0.12
CA ARG A 106 -8.10 -19.27 1.46
C ARG A 106 -7.94 -20.48 2.38
N ILE A 107 -6.75 -20.64 2.94
CA ILE A 107 -6.46 -21.64 3.98
C ILE A 107 -6.60 -20.95 5.33
N LEU A 108 -7.61 -21.36 6.10
CA LEU A 108 -7.95 -20.78 7.39
C LEU A 108 -7.85 -21.84 8.49
N PHE A 109 -6.96 -21.64 9.46
CA PHE A 109 -6.95 -22.41 10.69
C PHE A 109 -7.83 -21.71 11.73
N VAL A 110 -8.85 -22.43 12.21
CA VAL A 110 -9.78 -21.97 13.23
C VAL A 110 -9.55 -22.76 14.51
N PHE A 111 -9.07 -22.09 15.55
CA PHE A 111 -8.97 -22.65 16.89
C PHE A 111 -10.13 -22.16 17.74
N THR A 112 -10.82 -23.08 18.43
CA THR A 112 -11.85 -22.74 19.42
C THR A 112 -11.28 -22.95 20.81
N GLY A 113 -11.34 -21.92 21.64
CA GLY A 113 -10.83 -21.92 23.00
C GLY A 113 -11.87 -22.20 24.06
N ASP A 114 -11.57 -21.73 25.26
CA ASP A 114 -12.48 -21.72 26.39
C ASP A 114 -13.60 -20.68 26.23
N ASN A 115 -14.56 -20.72 27.15
CA ASN A 115 -15.67 -19.78 27.18
C ASN A 115 -15.14 -18.35 27.42
N CYS A 116 -15.59 -17.41 26.60
CA CYS A 116 -15.23 -16.01 26.71
C CYS A 116 -16.36 -15.20 27.37
N ARG A 117 -17.57 -15.19 26.79
CA ARG A 117 -18.77 -14.47 27.29
C ARG A 117 -20.05 -15.13 26.79
N ASP A 118 -21.10 -15.21 27.63
CA ASP A 118 -22.48 -15.57 27.24
C ASP A 118 -22.58 -16.80 26.32
N ASN A 119 -21.95 -17.91 26.71
CA ASN A 119 -21.85 -19.15 25.89
C ASN A 119 -21.10 -19.04 24.55
N THR A 120 -20.38 -17.94 24.33
CA THR A 120 -19.48 -17.76 23.18
C THR A 120 -18.06 -18.13 23.58
N ASN A 121 -17.42 -19.02 22.82
CA ASN A 121 -16.03 -19.41 23.04
C ASN A 121 -15.07 -18.45 22.33
N TYR A 122 -13.83 -18.34 22.85
CA TYR A 122 -12.76 -17.69 22.11
C TYR A 122 -12.54 -18.38 20.76
N THR A 123 -12.28 -17.59 19.72
CA THR A 123 -11.97 -18.10 18.38
C THR A 123 -10.73 -17.42 17.85
N VAL A 124 -9.74 -18.20 17.41
CA VAL A 124 -8.53 -17.67 16.76
C VAL A 124 -8.52 -18.14 15.31
N ASN A 125 -8.54 -17.18 14.40
CA ASN A 125 -8.55 -17.37 12.96
C ASN A 125 -7.16 -17.01 12.42
N ILE A 126 -6.46 -17.99 11.84
CA ILE A 126 -5.15 -17.77 11.21
C ILE A 126 -5.30 -17.98 9.72
N ILE A 127 -5.20 -16.89 8.96
CA ILE A 127 -5.26 -16.89 7.50
C ILE A 127 -3.85 -17.11 6.98
N MET A 128 -3.62 -18.23 6.32
CA MET A 128 -2.33 -18.48 5.65
C MET A 128 -2.33 -17.75 4.31
N LYS A 129 -1.27 -16.97 4.06
CA LYS A 129 -1.06 -16.28 2.78
C LYS A 129 0.25 -16.76 2.16
N CYS A 130 0.20 -17.13 0.87
CA CYS A 130 1.40 -17.50 0.13
C CYS A 130 2.31 -16.28 -0.05
N ASP A 131 3.58 -16.48 0.26
CA ASP A 131 4.66 -15.54 -0.02
C ASP A 131 5.94 -16.35 -0.27
N TYR A 132 6.40 -16.40 -1.52
CA TYR A 132 7.60 -17.17 -1.89
C TYR A 132 8.91 -16.48 -1.50
N GLU A 133 8.91 -15.19 -1.15
CA GLU A 133 10.13 -14.44 -0.78
C GLU A 133 10.49 -14.64 0.70
N VAL A 134 9.54 -15.09 1.51
CA VAL A 134 9.74 -15.41 2.92
C VAL A 134 10.58 -16.68 3.03
N MET A 135 11.91 -16.50 3.06
CA MET A 135 12.89 -17.55 3.30
C MET A 135 13.19 -17.68 4.80
N GLY A 136 12.56 -18.64 5.48
CA GLY A 136 12.89 -19.02 6.86
C GLY A 136 11.75 -18.87 7.89
N ASP A 137 12.15 -18.60 9.13
CA ASP A 137 11.29 -18.51 10.32
C ASP A 137 10.37 -17.27 10.26
N SER A 138 9.20 -17.39 9.63
CA SER A 138 8.17 -16.35 9.67
C SER A 138 7.19 -16.54 10.82
N LYS A 139 6.60 -15.44 11.30
CA LYS A 139 5.61 -15.44 12.37
C LYS A 139 4.30 -14.81 11.87
N PRO A 140 3.14 -15.21 12.42
CA PRO A 140 1.88 -14.56 12.11
C PRO A 140 1.82 -13.13 12.66
N GLU A 141 1.10 -12.28 11.96
CA GLU A 141 0.85 -10.87 12.27
C GLU A 141 -0.62 -10.67 12.63
N PHE A 142 -0.88 -9.73 13.53
CA PHE A 142 -2.24 -9.35 13.88
C PHE A 142 -2.88 -8.53 12.75
N ILE A 143 -4.04 -8.94 12.26
CA ILE A 143 -4.85 -8.09 11.36
C ILE A 143 -5.41 -6.91 12.17
N HIS A 144 -5.87 -7.23 13.40
CA HIS A 144 -6.25 -6.28 14.43
C HIS A 144 -5.66 -6.77 15.76
N GLU A 145 -4.99 -5.89 16.49
CA GLU A 145 -4.39 -6.20 17.81
C GLU A 145 -5.45 -6.23 18.95
N THR A 146 -6.68 -6.71 18.66
CA THR A 146 -7.81 -6.77 19.60
C THR A 146 -8.68 -8.02 19.40
N PHE A 147 -9.29 -8.52 20.48
CA PHE A 147 -10.32 -9.56 20.40
C PHE A 147 -11.70 -8.94 20.11
N GLU A 148 -12.09 -8.86 18.84
CA GLU A 148 -13.44 -8.44 18.46
C GLU A 148 -14.44 -9.55 18.80
N LYS A 149 -15.36 -9.30 19.75
CA LYS A 149 -16.37 -10.30 20.17
C LYS A 149 -15.74 -11.68 20.45
N CYS A 150 -14.64 -11.71 21.21
CA CYS A 150 -13.88 -12.92 21.55
C CYS A 150 -13.20 -13.63 20.36
N THR A 151 -13.10 -12.96 19.21
CA THR A 151 -12.49 -13.47 18.00
C THR A 151 -11.19 -12.73 17.71
N LEU A 152 -10.15 -13.47 17.37
CA LEU A 152 -8.84 -12.96 16.96
C LEU A 152 -8.57 -13.35 15.52
N PHE A 153 -8.02 -12.43 14.73
CA PHE A 153 -7.60 -12.68 13.36
C PHE A 153 -6.11 -12.41 13.19
N LEU A 154 -5.40 -13.43 12.73
CA LEU A 154 -4.00 -13.40 12.39
C LEU A 154 -3.84 -13.68 10.89
N ILE A 155 -2.85 -13.06 10.27
CA ILE A 155 -2.39 -13.38 8.92
C ILE A 155 -0.97 -13.92 9.01
N TRP A 156 -0.69 -15.04 8.32
CA TRP A 156 0.64 -15.64 8.31
C TRP A 156 1.14 -15.75 6.88
N ARG A 157 2.06 -14.86 6.51
CA ARG A 157 2.77 -14.90 5.22
C ARG A 157 3.90 -15.91 5.27
N THR A 158 3.90 -16.89 4.37
CA THR A 158 4.90 -17.96 4.37
C THR A 158 4.93 -18.75 3.06
N ALA A 159 6.11 -19.23 2.69
CA ALA A 159 6.31 -20.16 1.59
C ALA A 159 5.61 -21.52 1.81
N ALA A 160 5.33 -21.92 3.06
CA ALA A 160 4.60 -23.16 3.36
C ALA A 160 3.13 -23.11 2.90
N ALA A 161 2.57 -21.90 2.75
CA ALA A 161 1.23 -21.67 2.21
C ALA A 161 1.22 -21.64 0.68
N CYS A 162 2.38 -21.80 0.03
CA CYS A 162 2.51 -21.76 -1.41
C CYS A 162 2.51 -23.15 -2.02
N GLY A 163 1.89 -23.26 -3.20
CA GLY A 163 1.92 -24.47 -4.01
C GLY A 163 3.21 -24.61 -4.79
N ASN A 164 3.33 -25.68 -5.58
CA ASN A 164 4.37 -25.76 -6.59
C ASN A 164 4.19 -24.62 -7.61
N ARG A 165 5.30 -24.14 -8.16
CA ARG A 165 5.31 -23.04 -9.13
C ARG A 165 6.14 -23.41 -10.35
N THR A 166 5.71 -22.90 -11.50
CA THR A 166 6.49 -22.95 -12.73
C THR A 166 7.13 -21.58 -12.93
N ILE A 167 8.45 -21.54 -13.06
CA ILE A 167 9.21 -20.31 -13.30
C ILE A 167 10.04 -20.50 -14.57
N GLN A 168 10.14 -19.44 -15.36
CA GLN A 168 11.06 -19.32 -16.48
C GLN A 168 12.01 -18.16 -16.27
N ASN A 169 13.14 -18.17 -17.00
CA ASN A 169 14.03 -17.01 -17.01
C ASN A 169 13.28 -15.79 -17.57
N CYS A 170 13.37 -14.65 -16.91
CA CYS A 170 12.66 -13.42 -17.29
C CYS A 170 13.56 -12.36 -17.93
N THR A 171 14.76 -12.78 -18.36
CA THR A 171 15.72 -11.95 -19.08
C THR A 171 15.87 -12.42 -20.52
N LEU A 172 16.12 -11.50 -21.44
CA LEU A 172 16.49 -11.82 -22.82
C LEU A 172 17.55 -10.87 -23.36
N THR A 173 18.32 -11.35 -24.33
CA THR A 173 19.32 -10.56 -25.05
C THR A 173 18.95 -10.50 -26.52
N ASP A 174 18.93 -9.30 -27.07
CA ASP A 174 18.81 -9.10 -28.51
C ASP A 174 20.12 -9.51 -29.20
N LYS A 175 20.07 -10.55 -30.01
CA LYS A 175 21.25 -11.06 -30.73
C LYS A 175 21.75 -10.10 -31.80
N ALA A 176 20.90 -9.22 -32.34
CA ALA A 176 21.27 -8.28 -33.40
C ALA A 176 21.94 -7.03 -32.83
N THR A 177 21.39 -6.46 -31.76
CA THR A 177 21.90 -5.21 -31.15
C THR A 177 22.81 -5.43 -29.94
N GLY A 178 22.76 -6.61 -29.32
CA GLY A 178 23.46 -6.92 -28.07
C GLY A 178 22.80 -6.32 -26.82
N LEU A 179 21.62 -5.69 -26.94
CA LEU A 179 20.91 -5.09 -25.81
C LEU A 179 20.29 -6.14 -24.88
N HIS A 180 20.31 -5.85 -23.58
CA HIS A 180 19.79 -6.76 -22.54
C HIS A 180 18.50 -6.23 -21.96
N TYR A 181 17.51 -7.11 -21.79
CA TYR A 181 16.22 -6.77 -21.21
C TYR A 181 15.96 -7.66 -19.99
N ASP A 182 15.50 -7.06 -18.90
CA ASP A 182 15.22 -7.75 -17.65
C ASP A 182 13.81 -7.41 -17.16
N LEU A 183 12.90 -8.35 -17.36
CA LEU A 183 11.50 -8.25 -16.94
C LEU A 183 11.28 -8.82 -15.53
N SER A 184 12.32 -9.27 -14.83
CA SER A 184 12.20 -9.96 -13.53
C SER A 184 11.54 -9.09 -12.46
N SER A 185 11.66 -7.77 -12.56
CA SER A 185 10.95 -6.81 -11.69
C SER A 185 9.42 -6.89 -11.79
N LEU A 186 8.89 -7.46 -12.87
CA LEU A 186 7.45 -7.69 -13.07
C LEU A 186 6.99 -9.03 -12.50
N THR A 187 7.89 -9.95 -12.17
CA THR A 187 7.53 -11.22 -11.53
C THR A 187 7.09 -10.96 -10.09
N LYS A 188 5.86 -11.38 -9.73
CA LYS A 188 5.34 -11.23 -8.37
C LYS A 188 5.43 -12.56 -7.62
N TYR A 189 5.77 -12.51 -6.34
CA TYR A 189 5.99 -13.68 -5.49
C TYR A 189 5.03 -13.80 -4.29
N SER A 190 4.20 -12.78 -4.06
CA SER A 190 3.27 -12.69 -2.93
C SER A 190 1.83 -12.32 -3.32
N GLU A 191 1.59 -12.02 -4.59
CA GLU A 191 0.31 -11.60 -5.16
C GLU A 191 0.28 -11.78 -6.69
N ASN A 192 -0.91 -11.69 -7.30
CA ASN A 192 -1.09 -11.72 -8.76
C ASN A 192 -1.52 -10.38 -9.34
N TYR A 193 -1.28 -10.18 -10.64
CA TYR A 193 -1.92 -9.10 -11.39
C TYR A 193 -3.38 -9.47 -11.69
N VAL A 194 -4.28 -8.48 -11.58
CA VAL A 194 -5.70 -8.63 -11.90
C VAL A 194 -6.09 -7.58 -12.93
N ILE A 195 -6.42 -8.02 -14.14
CA ILE A 195 -6.78 -7.16 -15.27
C ILE A 195 -8.30 -7.25 -15.48
N PRO A 196 -9.08 -6.20 -15.19
CA PRO A 196 -10.51 -6.20 -15.45
C PRO A 196 -10.81 -6.07 -16.95
N LEU A 197 -11.76 -6.85 -17.46
CA LEU A 197 -12.20 -6.76 -18.87
C LEU A 197 -13.40 -5.82 -19.06
N GLY A 198 -13.79 -5.07 -18.03
CA GLY A 198 -14.92 -4.16 -18.02
C GLY A 198 -15.29 -3.74 -16.59
N ASP A 199 -16.59 -3.49 -16.36
CA ASP A 199 -17.12 -3.11 -15.05
C ASP A 199 -16.96 -4.21 -13.98
N ARG A 200 -17.40 -3.93 -12.75
CA ARG A 200 -17.21 -4.83 -11.59
C ARG A 200 -17.79 -6.25 -11.77
N THR A 201 -18.73 -6.44 -12.67
CA THR A 201 -19.38 -7.72 -13.00
C THR A 201 -18.76 -8.43 -14.21
N ALA A 202 -17.80 -7.79 -14.89
CA ALA A 202 -17.12 -8.37 -16.03
C ALA A 202 -16.07 -9.42 -15.59
N PRO A 203 -15.73 -10.37 -16.47
CA PRO A 203 -14.62 -11.27 -16.26
C PRO A 203 -13.30 -10.52 -16.05
N LYS A 204 -12.36 -11.18 -15.37
CA LYS A 204 -11.03 -10.62 -15.07
C LYS A 204 -9.96 -11.64 -15.44
N ILE A 205 -8.84 -11.16 -15.97
CA ILE A 205 -7.65 -11.99 -16.19
C ILE A 205 -6.78 -11.89 -14.95
N ILE A 206 -6.41 -13.04 -14.39
CA ILE A 206 -5.41 -13.16 -13.33
C ILE A 206 -4.13 -13.65 -13.99
N LEU A 207 -3.03 -12.97 -13.71
CA LEU A 207 -1.77 -13.11 -14.45
C LEU A 207 -0.58 -13.01 -13.51
N ASN A 208 0.50 -13.71 -13.86
CA ASN A 208 1.85 -13.42 -13.37
C ASN A 208 2.86 -13.44 -14.54
N VAL A 209 4.06 -12.87 -14.36
CA VAL A 209 5.07 -12.71 -15.42
C VAL A 209 6.24 -13.65 -15.16
N CYS A 210 6.56 -14.51 -16.14
CA CYS A 210 7.62 -15.53 -16.06
C CYS A 210 7.47 -16.52 -14.88
N HIS A 211 6.32 -16.51 -14.24
CA HIS A 211 5.98 -17.28 -13.05
C HIS A 211 4.51 -17.65 -13.18
N SER A 212 4.13 -18.84 -12.70
CA SER A 212 2.73 -19.24 -12.71
C SER A 212 1.88 -18.42 -11.73
N VAL A 213 0.57 -18.36 -11.94
CA VAL A 213 -0.35 -17.65 -11.06
C VAL A 213 -0.24 -18.23 -9.64
N ILE A 214 -0.12 -17.35 -8.66
CA ILE A 214 -0.10 -17.71 -7.25
C ILE A 214 -1.50 -18.14 -6.85
N PHE A 215 -1.62 -19.35 -6.35
CA PHE A 215 -2.88 -19.86 -5.84
C PHE A 215 -3.24 -19.13 -4.54
N GLU A 216 -4.32 -18.34 -4.54
CA GLU A 216 -4.78 -17.58 -3.37
C GLU A 216 -6.30 -17.34 -3.37
N TYR A 217 -6.80 -16.57 -2.40
CA TYR A 217 -8.22 -16.24 -2.28
C TYR A 217 -8.72 -15.54 -3.55
N ASN A 218 -9.73 -16.11 -4.21
CA ASN A 218 -10.25 -15.67 -5.50
C ASN A 218 -9.26 -15.75 -6.68
N ALA A 219 -8.24 -16.62 -6.58
CA ALA A 219 -7.30 -16.95 -7.66
C ALA A 219 -7.03 -18.47 -7.70
N LEU A 220 -8.06 -19.26 -8.02
CA LEU A 220 -8.00 -20.74 -8.06
C LEU A 220 -7.54 -21.27 -9.41
N CYS A 221 -6.46 -20.69 -9.94
CA CYS A 221 -5.92 -21.11 -11.21
C CYS A 221 -5.07 -22.36 -11.04
N GLN A 222 -4.87 -23.12 -12.13
CA GLN A 222 -3.96 -24.26 -12.07
C GLN A 222 -2.54 -23.72 -11.84
N MET A 223 -1.76 -24.41 -11.01
CA MET A 223 -0.43 -23.94 -10.59
C MET A 223 0.61 -23.84 -11.71
N THR A 224 0.29 -24.30 -12.93
CA THR A 224 1.12 -24.16 -14.14
C THR A 224 0.72 -22.96 -15.00
N ASN A 225 -0.51 -22.46 -14.82
CA ASN A 225 -1.07 -21.38 -15.63
C ASN A 225 -0.23 -20.12 -15.43
N GLY A 226 0.21 -19.49 -16.52
CA GLY A 226 0.74 -18.13 -16.48
C GLY A 226 -0.37 -17.09 -16.42
N ALA A 227 -1.53 -17.41 -17.01
CA ALA A 227 -2.73 -16.59 -16.98
C ALA A 227 -4.01 -17.44 -16.91
N CYS A 228 -5.07 -16.88 -16.35
CA CYS A 228 -6.38 -17.52 -16.25
C CYS A 228 -7.51 -16.50 -16.21
N LEU A 229 -8.70 -16.89 -16.65
CA LEU A 229 -9.89 -16.07 -16.65
C LEU A 229 -10.77 -16.42 -15.45
N GLN A 230 -11.15 -15.42 -14.67
CA GLN A 230 -12.17 -15.50 -13.65
C GLN A 230 -13.44 -14.82 -14.17
N ASP A 231 -14.50 -15.60 -14.39
CA ASP A 231 -15.81 -15.09 -14.81
C ASP A 231 -16.77 -15.16 -13.60
N PRO A 232 -17.23 -14.03 -13.05
CA PRO A 232 -18.13 -14.02 -11.89
C PRO A 232 -19.44 -14.79 -12.11
N ASN A 233 -19.85 -14.98 -13.37
CA ASN A 233 -21.09 -15.66 -13.74
C ASN A 233 -20.90 -17.17 -13.91
N LYS A 234 -19.66 -17.66 -13.88
CA LYS A 234 -19.33 -19.08 -13.99
C LYS A 234 -18.61 -19.53 -12.73
N ASN A 235 -18.97 -20.72 -12.25
CA ASN A 235 -18.23 -21.36 -11.17
C ASN A 235 -16.93 -21.95 -11.74
N GLY A 236 -15.84 -21.19 -11.73
CA GLY A 236 -14.51 -21.70 -12.05
C GLY A 236 -13.57 -20.70 -12.70
N TYR A 237 -12.37 -21.19 -13.00
CA TYR A 237 -11.29 -20.45 -13.65
C TYR A 237 -10.93 -21.18 -14.94
N GLU A 238 -10.89 -20.46 -16.06
CA GLU A 238 -10.50 -21.02 -17.35
C GLU A 238 -9.00 -20.75 -17.57
N SER A 239 -8.22 -21.77 -17.94
CA SER A 239 -6.80 -21.58 -18.23
C SER A 239 -6.65 -20.78 -19.53
N LEU A 240 -5.84 -19.71 -19.48
CA LEU A 240 -5.49 -18.91 -20.65
C LEU A 240 -4.06 -19.18 -21.14
N GLY A 241 -3.43 -20.24 -20.62
CA GLY A 241 -2.09 -20.68 -21.01
C GLY A 241 -1.19 -20.96 -19.81
N ASP A 242 -0.29 -21.91 -19.99
CA ASP A 242 0.76 -22.34 -19.07
C ASP A 242 2.08 -21.59 -19.29
N VAL A 243 2.86 -21.48 -18.22
CA VAL A 243 4.22 -20.96 -18.28
C VAL A 243 5.15 -22.02 -18.88
N GLN A 244 5.66 -21.80 -20.08
CA GLN A 244 6.50 -22.79 -20.77
C GLN A 244 7.82 -22.23 -21.29
N LYS A 245 7.78 -21.04 -21.89
CA LYS A 245 8.92 -20.42 -22.59
C LYS A 245 9.27 -19.07 -21.95
N PRO A 246 10.55 -18.66 -21.98
CA PRO A 246 10.96 -17.32 -21.59
C PRO A 246 10.46 -16.26 -22.59
N PRO A 247 10.49 -14.96 -22.24
CA PRO A 247 10.18 -13.89 -23.18
C PRO A 247 11.17 -13.86 -24.35
N TYR A 248 10.69 -13.41 -25.52
CA TYR A 248 11.45 -13.39 -26.77
C TYR A 248 11.18 -12.10 -27.56
N LEU A 249 12.01 -11.82 -28.57
CA LEU A 249 11.79 -10.72 -29.52
C LEU A 249 11.08 -11.24 -30.77
N ASP A 250 10.01 -10.59 -31.18
CA ASP A 250 9.38 -10.88 -32.46
C ASP A 250 10.16 -10.27 -33.64
N ASN A 251 9.71 -10.54 -34.86
CA ASN A 251 10.35 -10.04 -36.08
C ASN A 251 10.40 -8.52 -36.17
N ASN A 252 9.56 -7.82 -35.41
CA ASN A 252 9.49 -6.37 -35.35
C ASN A 252 10.23 -5.81 -34.13
N SER A 253 11.06 -6.62 -33.46
CA SER A 253 11.81 -6.26 -32.24
C SER A 253 10.94 -5.87 -31.05
N ASN A 254 9.68 -6.34 -30.98
CA ASN A 254 8.86 -6.20 -29.78
C ASN A 254 9.14 -7.36 -28.82
N ILE A 255 9.26 -7.04 -27.54
CA ILE A 255 9.42 -8.06 -26.49
C ILE A 255 8.05 -8.69 -26.25
N LYS A 256 7.95 -10.01 -26.38
CA LYS A 256 6.74 -10.79 -26.18
C LYS A 256 6.95 -11.91 -25.18
N LEU A 257 5.90 -12.20 -24.41
CA LEU A 257 5.79 -13.40 -23.59
C LEU A 257 4.50 -14.12 -23.97
N GLU A 258 4.60 -15.41 -24.26
CA GLU A 258 3.45 -16.24 -24.62
C GLU A 258 3.24 -17.36 -23.61
N TYR A 259 1.99 -17.50 -23.17
CA TYR A 259 1.51 -18.63 -22.40
C TYR A 259 0.61 -19.48 -23.30
N GLU A 260 1.02 -20.72 -23.55
CA GLU A 260 0.42 -21.65 -24.51
C GLU A 260 -0.30 -22.80 -23.76
N ASP A 261 -1.00 -23.68 -24.49
CA ASP A 261 -1.67 -24.87 -23.94
C ASP A 261 -2.69 -24.58 -22.83
N GLY A 262 -3.47 -23.50 -22.97
CA GLY A 262 -4.60 -23.21 -22.10
C GLY A 262 -5.80 -24.15 -22.30
N ALA A 263 -6.98 -23.70 -21.88
CA ALA A 263 -8.21 -24.47 -22.09
C ALA A 263 -8.49 -24.70 -23.58
N ILE A 264 -9.27 -25.74 -23.90
CA ILE A 264 -9.63 -26.04 -25.30
C ILE A 264 -10.39 -24.84 -25.88
N CYS A 265 -9.91 -24.36 -27.04
CA CYS A 265 -10.56 -23.29 -27.75
C CYS A 265 -11.91 -23.76 -28.32
N LYS A 266 -12.98 -23.04 -28.00
CA LYS A 266 -14.35 -23.39 -28.42
C LYS A 266 -14.82 -22.60 -29.65
N THR A 267 -14.16 -21.48 -29.96
CA THR A 267 -14.57 -20.53 -31.01
C THR A 267 -13.83 -20.76 -32.32
N ASP A 268 -12.50 -20.81 -32.30
CA ASP A 268 -11.68 -21.08 -33.49
C ASP A 268 -11.22 -22.54 -33.56
N LYS A 269 -11.74 -23.29 -34.54
CA LYS A 269 -11.37 -24.71 -34.75
C LYS A 269 -9.93 -24.91 -35.24
N LYS A 270 -9.24 -23.87 -35.70
CA LYS A 270 -7.84 -23.94 -36.17
C LYS A 270 -6.84 -23.90 -35.01
N VAL A 271 -7.24 -23.33 -33.88
CA VAL A 271 -6.41 -23.19 -32.69
C VAL A 271 -6.91 -24.20 -31.65
N PRO A 272 -6.14 -25.21 -31.26
CA PRO A 272 -6.65 -26.25 -30.36
C PRO A 272 -6.81 -25.77 -28.91
N HIS A 273 -5.93 -24.87 -28.47
CA HIS A 273 -5.86 -24.39 -27.09
C HIS A 273 -5.79 -22.87 -27.02
N ILE A 274 -6.44 -22.28 -26.03
CA ILE A 274 -6.37 -20.85 -25.73
C ILE A 274 -4.92 -20.50 -25.34
N LYS A 275 -4.47 -19.34 -25.79
CA LYS A 275 -3.19 -18.77 -25.38
C LYS A 275 -3.32 -17.31 -24.95
N THR A 276 -2.30 -16.81 -24.27
CA THR A 276 -2.15 -15.40 -23.91
C THR A 276 -0.83 -14.87 -24.46
N THR A 277 -0.87 -13.74 -25.16
CA THR A 277 0.31 -13.04 -25.65
C THR A 277 0.41 -11.67 -24.98
N ILE A 278 1.49 -11.45 -24.22
CA ILE A 278 1.81 -10.16 -23.62
C ILE A 278 2.87 -9.49 -24.48
N THR A 279 2.58 -8.30 -25.00
CA THR A 279 3.53 -7.48 -25.73
C THR A 279 3.99 -6.35 -24.82
N PHE A 280 5.30 -6.26 -24.58
CA PHE A 280 5.89 -5.24 -23.73
C PHE A 280 6.41 -4.09 -24.58
N THR A 281 6.12 -2.86 -24.16
CA THR A 281 6.61 -1.63 -24.78
C THR A 281 7.41 -0.85 -23.75
N CYS A 282 8.65 -0.50 -24.11
CA CYS A 282 9.48 0.34 -23.26
C CYS A 282 8.83 1.71 -23.06
N ASP A 283 8.55 2.02 -21.79
CA ASP A 283 8.16 3.35 -21.35
C ASP A 283 8.86 3.64 -20.01
N PHE A 284 9.88 4.49 -20.07
CA PHE A 284 10.69 4.86 -18.92
C PHE A 284 9.90 5.48 -17.75
N ASN A 285 8.71 6.01 -17.99
CA ASN A 285 7.88 6.67 -16.97
C ASN A 285 6.79 5.75 -16.40
N ALA A 286 6.60 4.57 -17.01
CA ALA A 286 5.61 3.60 -16.59
C ALA A 286 6.19 2.68 -15.50
N VAL A 287 6.13 3.14 -14.25
CA VAL A 287 6.45 2.38 -13.04
C VAL A 287 5.14 1.94 -12.37
N ASP A 288 5.10 0.70 -11.86
CA ASP A 288 3.92 0.10 -11.22
C ASP A 288 2.63 0.10 -12.07
N THR A 289 2.79 -0.02 -13.40
CA THR A 289 1.66 -0.17 -14.33
C THR A 289 1.20 -1.62 -14.44
N ILE A 290 -0.06 -1.82 -14.82
CA ILE A 290 -0.64 -3.13 -15.14
C ILE A 290 -0.89 -3.25 -16.65
N PRO A 291 -0.93 -4.47 -17.21
CA PRO A 291 -1.18 -4.66 -18.64
C PRO A 291 -2.63 -4.32 -19.02
N GLU A 292 -2.80 -3.77 -20.22
CA GLU A 292 -4.10 -3.47 -20.83
C GLU A 292 -4.54 -4.63 -21.72
N TYR A 293 -5.81 -5.02 -21.64
CA TYR A 293 -6.40 -6.00 -22.55
C TYR A 293 -6.83 -5.34 -23.86
N ILE A 294 -6.26 -5.81 -24.98
CA ILE A 294 -6.49 -5.21 -26.30
C ILE A 294 -7.37 -6.06 -27.22
N GLY A 295 -7.78 -7.27 -26.80
CA GLY A 295 -8.69 -8.14 -27.56
C GLY A 295 -8.12 -9.54 -27.80
N GLY A 296 -8.69 -10.24 -28.79
CA GLY A 296 -8.20 -11.54 -29.26
C GLY A 296 -8.88 -12.78 -28.64
N SER A 297 -9.87 -12.58 -27.76
CA SER A 297 -10.62 -13.70 -27.15
C SER A 297 -11.39 -14.54 -28.16
N GLU A 298 -11.89 -13.96 -29.25
CA GLU A 298 -12.64 -14.69 -30.29
C GLU A 298 -11.73 -15.65 -31.07
N GLU A 299 -10.47 -15.25 -31.28
CA GLU A 299 -9.40 -16.02 -31.90
C GLU A 299 -8.66 -16.93 -30.91
N CYS A 300 -9.16 -17.08 -29.68
CA CYS A 300 -8.52 -17.85 -28.60
C CYS A 300 -7.08 -17.42 -28.29
N ASN A 301 -6.75 -16.15 -28.52
CA ASN A 301 -5.48 -15.56 -28.19
C ASN A 301 -5.68 -14.24 -27.44
N TYR A 302 -5.66 -14.27 -26.11
CA TYR A 302 -5.82 -13.07 -25.31
C TYR A 302 -4.57 -12.18 -25.44
N GLN A 303 -4.75 -11.02 -26.04
CA GLN A 303 -3.67 -10.08 -26.29
C GLN A 303 -3.64 -9.00 -25.22
N LEU A 304 -2.48 -8.85 -24.59
CA LEU A 304 -2.19 -7.86 -23.57
C LEU A 304 -1.08 -6.93 -24.04
N LEU A 305 -1.25 -5.63 -23.82
CA LEU A 305 -0.21 -4.62 -24.05
C LEU A 305 0.27 -4.07 -22.71
N TRP A 306 1.57 -4.15 -22.45
CA TRP A 306 2.16 -3.64 -21.22
C TRP A 306 3.20 -2.58 -21.51
N ARG A 307 2.88 -1.32 -21.22
CA ARG A 307 3.85 -0.23 -21.20
C ARG A 307 4.53 -0.21 -19.83
N THR A 308 5.84 -0.43 -19.80
CA THR A 308 6.60 -0.54 -18.54
C THR A 308 8.06 -0.17 -18.73
N ALA A 309 8.66 0.38 -17.69
CA ALA A 309 10.09 0.70 -17.66
C ALA A 309 10.97 -0.55 -17.73
N ALA A 310 10.48 -1.71 -17.26
CA ALA A 310 11.19 -2.99 -17.30
C ALA A 310 11.43 -3.48 -18.74
N ALA A 311 10.61 -3.04 -19.69
CA ALA A 311 10.75 -3.38 -21.10
C ALA A 311 11.83 -2.54 -21.81
N CYS A 312 12.39 -1.53 -21.14
CA CYS A 312 13.53 -0.78 -21.64
C CYS A 312 14.83 -1.57 -21.42
N SER A 313 15.78 -1.45 -22.36
CA SER A 313 17.05 -2.17 -22.21
C SER A 313 17.80 -1.70 -20.97
N THR A 314 18.52 -2.61 -20.34
CA THR A 314 19.34 -2.39 -19.16
C THR A 314 20.36 -1.29 -19.42
N GLU A 315 20.93 -1.24 -20.63
CA GLU A 315 21.84 -0.19 -21.07
C GLU A 315 21.13 1.17 -21.12
N SER A 316 19.92 1.24 -21.66
CA SER A 316 19.16 2.50 -21.72
C SER A 316 18.73 2.97 -20.33
N LEU A 317 18.35 2.03 -19.45
CA LEU A 317 18.07 2.30 -18.05
C LEU A 317 19.33 2.79 -17.33
N LYS A 318 20.49 2.15 -17.50
CA LYS A 318 21.76 2.61 -16.93
C LYS A 318 22.20 3.96 -17.46
N ASN A 319 22.03 4.23 -18.75
CA ASN A 319 22.33 5.54 -19.34
C ASN A 319 21.39 6.62 -18.78
N ARG A 320 20.12 6.29 -18.56
CA ARG A 320 19.16 7.16 -17.89
C ARG A 320 19.51 7.35 -16.42
N THR A 321 19.85 6.30 -15.69
CA THR A 321 20.25 6.39 -14.28
C THR A 321 21.60 7.07 -14.14
N ALA A 322 22.51 7.02 -15.12
CA ALA A 322 23.75 7.77 -15.14
C ALA A 322 23.52 9.25 -15.53
N SER A 323 22.56 9.52 -16.42
CA SER A 323 22.13 10.90 -16.72
C SER A 323 21.36 11.53 -15.55
N ILE A 324 20.63 10.71 -14.77
CA ILE A 324 19.91 11.10 -13.55
C ILE A 324 20.82 11.08 -12.31
N ALA A 325 21.79 10.16 -12.16
CA ALA A 325 22.70 10.09 -11.00
C ALA A 325 23.76 11.18 -11.02
N ASN A 326 23.95 11.85 -12.16
CA ASN A 326 24.58 13.17 -12.21
C ASN A 326 23.66 14.31 -11.68
N LYS A 327 22.47 13.99 -11.15
CA LYS A 327 21.48 14.89 -10.51
C LYS A 327 20.74 14.20 -9.34
N SER A 328 21.30 14.36 -8.16
CA SER A 328 20.72 14.13 -6.81
C SER A 328 19.18 14.16 -6.71
N THR A 329 18.59 13.15 -6.07
CA THR A 329 17.18 13.15 -5.61
C THR A 329 16.98 14.20 -4.53
N VAL A 330 16.42 15.35 -4.94
CA VAL A 330 16.06 16.45 -4.05
C VAL A 330 14.84 16.08 -3.21
N LYS A 331 14.91 16.24 -1.88
CA LYS A 331 13.73 16.14 -1.01
C LYS A 331 12.85 17.38 -1.21
N CYS A 332 11.53 17.19 -1.30
CA CYS A 332 10.59 18.29 -1.51
C CYS A 332 9.99 18.86 -0.21
N VAL A 333 10.83 18.91 0.82
CA VAL A 333 10.52 19.44 2.15
C VAL A 333 11.65 20.38 2.59
N THR A 334 11.33 21.38 3.41
CA THR A 334 12.34 22.23 4.06
C THR A 334 13.12 21.43 5.11
N GLU A 335 14.32 21.88 5.49
CA GLU A 335 15.18 21.14 6.44
C GLU A 335 14.53 20.89 7.81
N ASP A 336 13.62 21.77 8.22
CA ASP A 336 12.87 21.71 9.47
C ASP A 336 11.50 21.02 9.34
N ASP A 337 11.19 20.47 8.15
CA ASP A 337 9.89 19.89 7.79
C ASP A 337 8.70 20.85 8.02
N ALA A 338 8.93 22.16 8.02
CA ALA A 338 7.87 23.17 8.17
C ALA A 338 6.99 23.30 6.93
N VAL A 339 7.55 23.07 5.73
CA VAL A 339 6.84 23.15 4.46
C VAL A 339 7.09 21.92 3.62
N ASN A 340 6.01 21.27 3.17
CA ASN A 340 6.05 20.16 2.22
C ASN A 340 5.39 20.54 0.90
N LEU A 341 6.19 20.65 -0.16
CA LEU A 341 5.71 20.98 -1.52
C LEU A 341 5.40 19.73 -2.35
N GLY A 342 5.45 18.53 -1.74
CA GLY A 342 5.28 17.25 -2.41
C GLY A 342 3.96 17.10 -3.19
N SER A 343 2.89 17.74 -2.72
CA SER A 343 1.58 17.73 -3.40
C SER A 343 1.56 18.54 -4.71
N LEU A 344 2.53 19.44 -4.92
CA LEU A 344 2.73 20.17 -6.18
C LEU A 344 3.60 19.41 -7.18
N ILE A 345 4.09 18.21 -6.83
CA ILE A 345 4.83 17.38 -7.77
C ILE A 345 3.84 16.75 -8.74
N LYS A 346 3.93 17.10 -10.03
CA LYS A 346 3.20 16.38 -11.07
C LYS A 346 4.00 15.16 -11.50
N SER A 347 3.45 13.96 -11.30
CA SER A 347 4.07 12.69 -11.69
C SER A 347 4.01 12.43 -13.19
N THR A 348 2.90 12.82 -13.84
CA THR A 348 2.53 12.47 -15.22
C THR A 348 2.53 13.63 -16.22
N ASP A 349 2.71 14.87 -15.75
CA ASP A 349 2.58 16.09 -16.56
C ASP A 349 3.43 17.24 -15.97
N ASN A 350 3.42 18.44 -16.59
CA ASN A 350 4.11 19.64 -16.11
C ASN A 350 3.13 20.81 -15.93
N TYR A 351 3.52 21.81 -15.14
CA TYR A 351 2.80 23.09 -15.09
C TYR A 351 3.21 23.92 -16.30
N VAL A 352 2.24 24.55 -16.97
CA VAL A 352 2.49 25.33 -18.19
C VAL A 352 1.96 26.75 -18.00
N ILE A 353 2.87 27.72 -17.97
CA ILE A 353 2.52 29.15 -17.98
C ILE A 353 2.62 29.64 -19.43
N LYS A 354 1.53 30.15 -19.98
CA LYS A 354 1.51 30.69 -21.35
C LYS A 354 1.51 32.22 -21.30
N MET A 355 2.47 32.84 -21.98
CA MET A 355 2.60 34.29 -22.11
C MET A 355 2.92 34.67 -23.55
N ASN A 356 1.94 35.21 -24.28
CA ASN A 356 2.09 35.57 -25.69
C ASN A 356 2.60 34.38 -26.53
N LYS A 357 3.83 34.47 -27.05
CA LYS A 357 4.50 33.42 -27.85
C LYS A 357 5.49 32.57 -27.04
N THR A 358 5.49 32.70 -25.72
CA THR A 358 6.40 32.00 -24.81
C THR A 358 5.61 31.13 -23.84
N GLU A 359 6.05 29.90 -23.68
CA GLU A 359 5.52 28.95 -22.69
C GLU A 359 6.63 28.57 -21.70
N PHE A 360 6.29 28.51 -20.42
CA PHE A 360 7.17 28.02 -19.37
C PHE A 360 6.64 26.71 -18.82
N TYR A 361 7.43 25.65 -18.95
CA TYR A 361 7.15 24.34 -18.38
C TYR A 361 7.89 24.25 -17.05
N ILE A 362 7.18 23.86 -15.98
CA ILE A 362 7.72 23.80 -14.62
C ILE A 362 7.31 22.47 -13.98
N ASN A 363 8.24 21.84 -13.25
CA ASN A 363 7.94 20.82 -12.25
C ASN A 363 8.63 21.18 -10.93
N VAL A 364 8.14 20.64 -9.82
CA VAL A 364 8.57 20.98 -8.46
C VAL A 364 9.43 19.85 -7.90
N CYS A 365 10.62 20.15 -7.39
CA CYS A 365 11.58 19.21 -6.79
C CYS A 365 12.01 18.02 -7.66
N ARG A 366 11.68 18.04 -8.95
CA ARG A 366 12.02 16.99 -9.91
C ARG A 366 12.18 17.55 -11.32
N PRO A 367 12.84 16.82 -12.22
CA PRO A 367 12.87 17.17 -13.63
C PRO A 367 11.47 17.17 -14.25
N LEU A 368 11.32 17.90 -15.35
CA LEU A 368 10.14 17.88 -16.21
C LEU A 368 9.84 16.44 -16.68
N VAL A 369 8.56 16.13 -16.79
CA VAL A 369 8.08 14.82 -17.26
C VAL A 369 7.89 14.87 -18.77
N SER A 370 8.28 13.81 -19.47
CA SER A 370 7.88 13.62 -20.86
C SER A 370 6.44 13.14 -20.89
N ASN A 371 5.56 13.86 -21.58
CA ASN A 371 4.19 13.41 -21.89
C ASN A 371 3.99 13.38 -23.43
N PRO A 372 2.92 12.73 -23.95
CA PRO A 372 2.66 12.61 -25.38
C PRO A 372 2.51 13.95 -26.14
N HIS A 373 2.36 15.05 -25.41
CA HIS A 373 2.18 16.41 -25.92
C HIS A 373 3.40 17.31 -25.69
N THR A 374 4.47 16.84 -25.02
CA THR A 374 5.68 17.63 -24.70
C THR A 374 6.96 16.87 -25.05
N ASN A 375 7.36 16.94 -26.34
CA ASN A 375 8.64 16.41 -26.81
C ASN A 375 9.75 17.48 -26.76
N LEU A 376 10.04 17.99 -25.56
CA LEU A 376 11.00 19.09 -25.35
C LEU A 376 12.41 18.56 -25.07
N LYS A 377 13.43 19.14 -25.69
CA LYS A 377 14.85 18.89 -25.37
C LYS A 377 15.15 19.07 -23.87
N CYS A 378 14.58 20.10 -23.25
CA CYS A 378 14.76 20.36 -21.82
C CYS A 378 14.36 19.17 -20.92
N VAL A 379 13.38 18.36 -21.34
CA VAL A 379 12.93 17.17 -20.61
C VAL A 379 14.02 16.10 -20.63
N PHE A 380 14.64 15.88 -21.78
CA PHE A 380 15.75 14.93 -21.94
C PHE A 380 17.02 15.37 -21.19
N ASP A 381 17.25 16.68 -21.10
CA ASP A 381 18.36 17.26 -20.34
C ASP A 381 18.13 17.21 -18.82
N GLY A 382 16.93 16.79 -18.37
CA GLY A 382 16.56 16.71 -16.97
C GLY A 382 16.36 18.08 -16.30
N SER A 383 15.92 19.08 -17.07
CA SER A 383 15.56 20.42 -16.57
C SER A 383 14.32 20.36 -15.68
N ALA A 384 14.25 21.17 -14.63
CA ALA A 384 13.02 21.35 -13.86
C ALA A 384 12.16 22.49 -14.43
N VAL A 385 12.79 23.42 -15.15
CA VAL A 385 12.09 24.55 -15.80
C VAL A 385 12.60 24.73 -17.23
N CYS A 386 11.68 24.83 -18.19
CA CYS A 386 12.00 25.08 -19.59
C CYS A 386 11.20 26.23 -20.15
N LYS A 387 11.88 27.17 -20.81
CA LYS A 387 11.25 28.23 -21.59
C LYS A 387 11.22 27.81 -23.06
N VAL A 388 10.05 27.83 -23.65
CA VAL A 388 9.82 27.55 -25.07
C VAL A 388 9.31 28.83 -25.72
N SER A 389 10.00 29.32 -26.74
CA SER A 389 9.58 30.49 -27.50
C SER A 389 9.29 30.10 -28.94
N SER A 390 8.08 30.38 -29.40
CA SER A 390 7.63 30.13 -30.76
C SER A 390 7.93 31.33 -31.65
N GLY A 391 8.86 31.15 -32.58
CA GLY A 391 9.25 32.12 -33.59
C GLY A 391 8.98 31.63 -35.01
N THR A 392 9.31 32.47 -36.00
CA THR A 392 9.24 32.14 -37.42
C THR A 392 10.52 32.62 -38.09
N ASN A 393 11.31 31.71 -38.66
CA ASN A 393 12.40 32.06 -39.57
C ASN A 393 11.85 31.97 -41.00
N GLY A 394 11.32 33.07 -41.53
CA GLY A 394 10.52 33.05 -42.77
C GLY A 394 9.14 32.41 -42.53
N ASN A 395 8.69 31.52 -43.44
CA ASN A 395 7.43 30.77 -43.31
C ASN A 395 7.55 29.49 -42.46
N VAL A 396 8.71 29.22 -41.85
CA VAL A 396 8.95 27.99 -41.06
C VAL A 396 8.80 28.30 -39.56
N PRO A 397 7.91 27.60 -38.83
CA PRO A 397 7.82 27.70 -37.38
C PRO A 397 9.13 27.20 -36.74
N VAL A 398 9.73 27.99 -35.85
CA VAL A 398 10.92 27.60 -35.08
C VAL A 398 10.57 27.66 -33.60
N THR A 399 10.86 26.59 -32.88
CA THR A 399 10.72 26.53 -31.41
C THR A 399 12.10 26.61 -30.78
N ASN A 400 12.37 27.70 -30.06
CA ASN A 400 13.60 27.85 -29.29
C ASN A 400 13.35 27.41 -27.85
N GLU A 401 14.14 26.45 -27.39
CA GLU A 401 14.05 25.90 -26.04
C GLU A 401 15.25 26.34 -25.20
N THR A 402 15.01 26.75 -23.97
CA THR A 402 16.04 27.19 -23.03
C THR A 402 15.80 26.54 -21.67
N SER A 403 16.79 25.80 -21.18
CA SER A 403 16.77 25.25 -19.83
C SER A 403 16.97 26.40 -18.85
N LEU A 404 16.07 26.53 -17.86
CA LEU A 404 16.16 27.58 -16.85
C LEU A 404 16.67 27.06 -15.50
N GLY A 405 17.11 25.80 -15.43
CA GLY A 405 17.78 25.24 -14.26
C GLY A 405 17.34 23.82 -13.90
N PHE A 406 18.15 23.20 -13.06
CA PHE A 406 18.03 21.81 -12.63
C PHE A 406 17.64 21.69 -11.16
N PRO A 407 16.88 20.65 -10.79
CA PRO A 407 16.48 20.41 -9.40
C PRO A 407 17.63 19.77 -8.64
N LYS A 408 18.44 20.60 -7.97
CA LYS A 408 19.62 20.14 -7.20
C LYS A 408 19.50 20.38 -5.70
N GLU A 409 18.68 21.33 -5.29
CA GLU A 409 18.54 21.78 -3.91
C GLU A 409 17.09 21.65 -3.43
N SER A 410 16.91 21.29 -2.17
CA SER A 410 15.61 21.28 -1.49
C SER A 410 15.09 22.71 -1.27
N PRO A 411 13.76 22.90 -1.12
CA PRO A 411 13.22 24.20 -0.79
C PRO A 411 13.76 24.70 0.56
N ILE A 412 14.00 26.01 0.65
CA ILE A 412 14.49 26.67 1.86
C ILE A 412 13.53 27.78 2.29
N ILE A 413 13.59 28.18 3.55
CA ILE A 413 12.97 29.42 4.03
C ILE A 413 14.07 30.48 4.06
N ASN A 414 13.91 31.55 3.29
CA ASN A 414 14.90 32.63 3.24
C ASN A 414 14.78 33.57 4.46
N ASP A 415 15.68 34.54 4.58
CA ASP A 415 15.69 35.51 5.69
C ASP A 415 14.39 36.33 5.80
N ASN A 416 13.64 36.48 4.70
CA ASN A 416 12.35 37.16 4.65
C ASN A 416 11.17 36.24 5.02
N HIS A 417 11.42 35.03 5.51
CA HIS A 417 10.41 34.02 5.85
C HIS A 417 9.59 33.54 4.64
N GLU A 418 10.13 33.67 3.42
CA GLU A 418 9.51 33.15 2.21
C GLU A 418 10.09 31.78 1.87
N THR A 419 9.23 30.83 1.52
CA THR A 419 9.67 29.56 0.96
C THR A 419 10.16 29.77 -0.47
N VAL A 420 11.40 29.40 -0.74
CA VAL A 420 12.05 29.54 -2.05
C VAL A 420 12.58 28.20 -2.52
N LEU A 421 12.28 27.86 -3.76
CA LEU A 421 12.90 26.74 -4.48
C LEU A 421 13.78 27.28 -5.60
N ARG A 422 15.06 26.89 -5.57
CA ARG A 422 16.07 27.36 -6.52
C ARG A 422 16.51 26.26 -7.46
N TYR A 423 16.50 26.58 -8.75
CA TYR A 423 17.03 25.72 -9.80
C TYR A 423 18.21 26.39 -10.48
N THR A 424 19.33 25.67 -10.55
CA THR A 424 20.62 26.22 -11.00
C THR A 424 21.15 25.47 -12.22
N ASP A 425 22.21 26.00 -12.82
CA ASP A 425 22.95 25.37 -13.92
C ASP A 425 22.13 25.13 -15.20
N GLY A 426 21.24 26.06 -15.55
CA GLY A 426 20.50 26.03 -16.81
C GLY A 426 21.35 26.30 -18.05
N SER A 427 20.71 26.76 -19.13
CA SER A 427 21.41 27.18 -20.36
C SER A 427 22.29 28.41 -20.12
N THR A 428 23.21 28.69 -21.05
CA THR A 428 24.09 29.86 -20.99
C THR A 428 23.29 31.16 -20.96
N CYS A 429 23.70 32.10 -20.11
CA CYS A 429 23.04 33.38 -19.95
C CYS A 429 23.32 34.31 -21.16
N PRO A 430 22.28 34.94 -21.77
CA PRO A 430 22.45 35.82 -22.93
C PRO A 430 23.33 37.06 -22.67
N GLU A 431 23.27 37.62 -21.46
CA GLU A 431 24.02 38.82 -21.08
C GLU A 431 25.47 38.52 -20.69
N ASN A 432 25.76 37.26 -20.34
CA ASN A 432 27.08 36.84 -19.90
C ASN A 432 27.32 35.36 -20.16
N GLU A 433 28.15 35.07 -21.15
CA GLU A 433 28.49 33.70 -21.59
C GLU A 433 29.18 32.85 -20.51
N LYS A 434 29.71 33.46 -19.44
CA LYS A 434 30.33 32.76 -18.31
C LYS A 434 29.35 32.38 -17.20
N ARG A 435 28.09 32.81 -17.28
CA ARG A 435 27.04 32.50 -16.29
C ARG A 435 26.01 31.56 -16.89
N LEU A 436 25.43 30.72 -16.03
CA LEU A 436 24.32 29.85 -16.37
C LEU A 436 23.02 30.44 -15.84
N ILE A 437 21.94 30.24 -16.57
CA ILE A 437 20.61 30.69 -16.19
C ILE A 437 20.16 29.90 -14.95
N SER A 438 19.49 30.59 -14.05
CA SER A 438 18.82 29.98 -12.89
C SER A 438 17.35 30.40 -12.82
N SER A 439 16.59 29.70 -11.99
CA SER A 439 15.20 30.04 -11.68
C SER A 439 14.98 30.02 -10.17
N ASN A 440 14.28 31.03 -9.67
CA ASN A 440 13.78 31.10 -8.31
C ASN A 440 12.27 31.05 -8.33
N ILE A 441 11.69 30.11 -7.58
CA ILE A 441 10.24 30.02 -7.38
C ILE A 441 9.97 30.37 -5.92
N THR A 442 9.29 31.49 -5.70
CA THR A 442 8.84 31.92 -4.37
C THR A 442 7.41 31.46 -4.15
N PHE A 443 7.13 30.88 -2.99
CA PHE A 443 5.80 30.35 -2.65
C PHE A 443 5.15 31.20 -1.55
N PRO A 444 4.60 32.39 -1.88
CA PRO A 444 3.90 33.18 -0.89
C PRO A 444 2.63 32.47 -0.43
N CYS A 445 2.33 32.62 0.86
CA CYS A 445 1.09 32.10 1.44
C CYS A 445 -0.13 32.73 0.78
N ASP A 446 -1.03 31.88 0.27
CA ASP A 446 -2.36 32.27 -0.19
C ASP A 446 -3.32 31.11 0.06
N THR A 447 -4.29 31.30 0.95
CA THR A 447 -5.23 30.24 1.33
C THR A 447 -6.16 29.86 0.17
N SER A 448 -6.39 30.72 -0.82
CA SER A 448 -7.27 30.42 -1.96
C SER A 448 -6.66 29.47 -2.99
N ASP A 449 -5.36 29.15 -2.88
CA ASP A 449 -4.57 28.33 -3.81
C ASP A 449 -4.67 28.77 -5.29
N LYS A 450 -3.58 29.31 -5.84
CA LYS A 450 -3.49 29.46 -7.29
C LYS A 450 -3.09 28.14 -7.93
N GLN A 451 -3.88 27.73 -8.91
CA GLN A 451 -3.70 26.46 -9.61
C GLN A 451 -2.43 26.43 -10.50
N LEU A 452 -1.88 27.60 -10.88
CA LEU A 452 -0.68 27.73 -11.70
C LEU A 452 0.27 28.82 -11.17
N PRO A 453 1.60 28.65 -11.32
CA PRO A 453 2.59 29.69 -11.01
C PRO A 453 2.50 30.87 -11.98
N GLU A 454 2.97 32.04 -11.53
CA GLU A 454 3.06 33.27 -12.33
C GLU A 454 4.53 33.64 -12.58
N PHE A 455 4.87 33.96 -13.83
CA PHE A 455 6.14 34.58 -14.14
C PHE A 455 6.12 36.06 -13.74
N LYS A 456 7.12 36.50 -12.95
CA LYS A 456 7.20 37.89 -12.47
C LYS A 456 8.19 38.71 -13.28
N LYS A 457 9.45 38.28 -13.31
CA LYS A 457 10.53 39.00 -13.97
C LYS A 457 11.70 38.09 -14.30
N TYR A 458 12.55 38.60 -15.19
CA TYR A 458 13.86 38.06 -15.46
C TYR A 458 14.88 39.17 -15.20
N GLU A 459 15.85 38.90 -14.32
CA GLU A 459 16.86 39.86 -13.88
C GLU A 459 18.13 39.07 -13.51
N ASP A 460 19.31 39.59 -13.85
CA ASP A 460 20.62 39.00 -13.51
C ASP A 460 20.73 37.48 -13.78
N CYS A 461 20.42 37.05 -15.00
CA CYS A 461 20.43 35.64 -15.41
C CYS A 461 19.45 34.73 -14.64
N THR A 462 18.49 35.30 -13.91
CA THR A 462 17.58 34.56 -13.03
C THR A 462 16.13 34.82 -13.40
N TYR A 463 15.38 33.76 -13.68
CA TYR A 463 13.93 33.83 -13.87
C TYR A 463 13.23 33.73 -12.51
N VAL A 464 12.33 34.67 -12.23
CA VAL A 464 11.58 34.72 -10.97
C VAL A 464 10.13 34.36 -11.24
N PHE A 465 9.68 33.30 -10.58
CA PHE A 465 8.30 32.84 -10.56
C PHE A 465 7.74 32.98 -9.15
N GLU A 466 6.45 33.28 -9.07
CA GLU A 466 5.70 33.30 -7.82
C GLU A 466 4.57 32.29 -7.92
N TRP A 467 4.47 31.43 -6.91
CA TRP A 467 3.40 30.46 -6.82
C TRP A 467 2.66 30.60 -5.49
N LYS A 468 1.55 31.32 -5.55
CA LYS A 468 0.66 31.50 -4.41
C LYS A 468 0.03 30.17 -4.01
N THR A 469 0.34 29.67 -2.83
CA THR A 469 -0.18 28.40 -2.34
C THR A 469 -0.42 28.43 -0.83
N ARG A 470 -1.38 27.64 -0.37
CA ARG A 470 -1.67 27.46 1.03
C ARG A 470 -0.60 26.65 1.76
N LEU A 471 0.17 25.82 1.05
CA LEU A 471 1.21 24.94 1.64
C LEU A 471 2.28 25.70 2.43
N THR A 472 2.44 27.00 2.20
CA THR A 472 3.38 27.88 2.90
C THR A 472 2.73 28.80 3.93
N CYS A 473 1.41 28.70 4.12
CA CYS A 473 0.69 29.46 5.14
C CYS A 473 0.90 28.94 6.56
N GLY A 474 1.51 27.76 6.71
CA GLY A 474 1.65 27.09 8.00
C GLY A 474 0.29 26.82 8.62
N ALA A 475 0.18 27.06 9.92
CA ALA A 475 -1.04 26.86 10.69
C ALA A 475 -1.93 28.12 10.67
N VAL A 476 -3.11 28.03 10.05
CA VAL A 476 -4.13 29.09 10.06
C VAL A 476 -5.34 28.70 10.92
N MET A 477 -5.97 29.69 11.54
CA MET A 477 -7.18 29.48 12.33
C MET A 477 -8.40 29.38 11.40
N GLY A 478 -9.09 28.25 11.50
CA GLY A 478 -10.38 28.02 10.87
C GLY A 478 -11.55 28.24 11.83
N ASN A 479 -12.75 28.13 11.27
CA ASN A 479 -14.03 28.22 11.96
C ASN A 479 -14.79 26.90 11.86
N TRP A 480 -15.57 26.60 12.89
CA TRP A 480 -16.52 25.51 12.88
C TRP A 480 -17.95 26.05 12.65
N VAL A 481 -18.70 25.36 11.80
CA VAL A 481 -20.08 25.67 11.44
C VAL A 481 -20.94 24.42 11.69
N SER A 482 -21.97 24.57 12.51
CA SER A 482 -22.95 23.51 12.79
C SER A 482 -23.67 23.07 11.49
N PRO A 483 -23.91 21.76 11.25
CA PRO A 483 -23.75 20.66 12.19
C PRO A 483 -22.38 19.96 12.17
N CYS A 484 -21.60 20.03 11.08
CA CYS A 484 -20.29 19.35 10.99
C CYS A 484 -19.42 19.87 9.84
N ILE A 485 -19.38 21.18 9.67
CA ILE A 485 -18.59 21.82 8.63
C ILE A 485 -17.45 22.58 9.30
N ILE A 486 -16.23 22.36 8.83
CA ILE A 486 -15.09 23.22 9.18
C ILE A 486 -14.71 24.03 7.96
N LYS A 487 -14.35 25.28 8.16
CA LYS A 487 -13.94 26.16 7.07
C LYS A 487 -12.84 27.09 7.49
N ASP A 488 -11.88 27.31 6.62
CA ASP A 488 -11.00 28.46 6.71
C ASP A 488 -11.56 29.58 5.79
N PRO A 489 -10.84 30.69 5.58
CA PRO A 489 -11.30 31.74 4.66
C PRO A 489 -11.54 31.29 3.20
N SER A 490 -11.01 30.14 2.75
CA SER A 490 -11.04 29.74 1.34
C SER A 490 -11.61 28.36 1.03
N HIS A 491 -11.68 27.46 2.02
CA HIS A 491 -12.11 26.08 1.87
C HIS A 491 -13.16 25.72 2.91
N GLU A 492 -14.10 24.90 2.47
CA GLU A 492 -15.13 24.30 3.32
C GLU A 492 -14.96 22.77 3.26
N CYS A 493 -14.81 22.13 4.43
CA CYS A 493 -14.77 20.68 4.55
C CYS A 493 -16.00 20.20 5.30
N ASP A 494 -16.80 19.38 4.62
CA ASP A 494 -17.92 18.66 5.22
C ASP A 494 -17.42 17.39 5.91
N LEU A 495 -17.47 17.38 7.24
CA LEU A 495 -17.08 16.23 8.06
C LEU A 495 -18.29 15.36 8.44
N SER A 496 -19.47 15.55 7.82
CA SER A 496 -20.70 14.86 8.21
C SER A 496 -20.59 13.32 8.19
N LEU A 497 -19.74 12.76 7.32
CA LEU A 497 -19.47 11.32 7.29
C LEU A 497 -18.68 10.81 8.51
N LEU A 498 -18.10 11.71 9.29
CA LEU A 498 -17.41 11.42 10.55
C LEU A 498 -18.32 11.57 11.78
N GLN A 499 -19.62 11.87 11.61
CA GLN A 499 -20.61 11.95 12.69
C GLN A 499 -20.98 10.57 13.24
N LYS A 500 -20.01 9.88 13.83
CA LYS A 500 -20.19 8.65 14.61
C LYS A 500 -19.43 8.76 15.93
N VAL A 501 -19.75 7.88 16.87
CA VAL A 501 -18.96 7.75 18.10
C VAL A 501 -17.82 6.78 17.84
N TYR A 502 -16.61 7.27 18.04
CA TYR A 502 -15.39 6.48 17.98
C TYR A 502 -14.94 6.13 19.38
N HIS A 503 -14.61 4.87 19.59
CA HIS A 503 -14.09 4.38 20.86
C HIS A 503 -12.59 4.17 20.72
N VAL A 504 -11.81 4.91 21.51
CA VAL A 504 -10.34 4.87 21.52
C VAL A 504 -9.90 4.52 22.93
N LYS A 505 -8.80 3.79 23.10
CA LYS A 505 -8.23 3.51 24.41
C LYS A 505 -6.78 3.96 24.45
N SER A 506 -6.36 4.54 25.58
CA SER A 506 -4.96 4.83 25.79
C SER A 506 -4.15 3.59 26.11
N LYS A 507 -2.82 3.71 26.02
CA LYS A 507 -1.88 2.62 26.33
C LYS A 507 -2.08 2.08 27.75
N GLN A 508 -2.50 2.95 28.68
CA GLN A 508 -2.81 2.65 30.09
C GLN A 508 -4.23 2.09 30.30
N GLY A 509 -4.96 1.80 29.22
CA GLY A 509 -6.28 1.17 29.25
C GLY A 509 -7.45 2.10 29.51
N LYS A 510 -7.22 3.41 29.66
CA LYS A 510 -8.27 4.43 29.82
C LYS A 510 -9.01 4.63 28.50
N GLY A 511 -10.31 4.39 28.49
CA GLY A 511 -11.16 4.58 27.31
C GLY A 511 -11.59 6.01 27.11
N TYR A 512 -11.77 6.35 25.84
CA TYR A 512 -12.17 7.64 25.32
C TYR A 512 -13.26 7.43 24.26
N ASN A 513 -14.37 8.13 24.41
CA ASN A 513 -15.40 8.27 23.40
C ASN A 513 -15.18 9.60 22.69
N ILE A 514 -14.95 9.55 21.39
CA ILE A 514 -14.70 10.72 20.54
C ILE A 514 -15.89 10.83 19.58
N SER A 515 -16.52 11.99 19.56
CA SER A 515 -17.53 12.33 18.58
C SER A 515 -17.18 13.64 17.92
N ILE A 516 -16.84 13.55 16.63
CA ILE A 516 -16.45 14.69 15.83
C ILE A 516 -17.75 15.36 15.39
N CYS A 517 -17.85 16.66 15.65
CA CYS A 517 -19.03 17.49 15.39
C CYS A 517 -20.30 17.20 16.20
N ASN A 518 -20.40 16.10 16.93
CA ASN A 518 -21.62 15.77 17.66
C ASN A 518 -21.59 16.33 19.08
N SER A 519 -22.43 17.33 19.33
CA SER A 519 -22.72 17.82 20.68
C SER A 519 -24.12 17.39 21.18
N ASN A 520 -24.86 16.57 20.43
CA ASN A 520 -26.27 16.29 20.69
C ASN A 520 -26.57 14.86 21.19
N LYS A 521 -26.61 14.75 22.51
CA LYS A 521 -27.62 14.08 23.37
C LYS A 521 -28.02 12.60 23.21
N GLU A 522 -27.65 11.86 22.16
CA GLU A 522 -28.14 10.47 22.00
C GLU A 522 -27.11 9.34 22.14
N SER A 523 -25.83 9.62 22.40
CA SER A 523 -24.82 8.53 22.46
C SER A 523 -23.62 8.71 23.39
N THR A 524 -23.65 9.64 24.35
CA THR A 524 -22.70 9.63 25.47
C THR A 524 -23.32 8.96 26.69
N SER A 525 -22.54 8.10 27.35
CA SER A 525 -22.81 7.58 28.69
C SER A 525 -23.44 8.65 29.58
N LYS A 526 -24.51 8.30 30.30
CA LYS A 526 -25.24 9.19 31.22
C LYS A 526 -24.25 10.09 32.02
N GLY A 527 -24.08 11.35 31.60
CA GLY A 527 -23.31 12.36 32.33
C GLY A 527 -22.28 13.21 31.57
N CYS A 528 -21.86 12.85 30.35
CA CYS A 528 -20.80 13.60 29.63
C CYS A 528 -21.33 14.37 28.40
N ASN A 529 -21.22 15.70 28.40
CA ASN A 529 -21.70 16.62 27.35
C ASN A 529 -20.54 17.24 26.53
N SER A 530 -19.56 16.44 26.12
CA SER A 530 -18.40 16.90 25.33
C SER A 530 -18.12 16.02 24.13
N ALA A 531 -17.38 16.57 23.18
CA ALA A 531 -16.94 15.84 22.00
C ALA A 531 -16.01 14.68 22.36
N ILE A 532 -15.22 14.83 23.42
CA ILE A 532 -14.36 13.76 23.95
C ILE A 532 -14.69 13.52 25.42
N CYS A 533 -14.97 12.27 25.77
CA CYS A 533 -15.29 11.82 27.12
C CYS A 533 -14.44 10.62 27.48
N ASP A 534 -13.92 10.52 28.70
CA ASP A 534 -13.33 9.26 29.17
C ASP A 534 -14.38 8.34 29.83
N ASP A 535 -13.96 7.12 30.17
CA ASP A 535 -14.80 6.13 30.86
C ASP A 535 -15.34 6.60 32.22
N ASN A 536 -14.71 7.61 32.84
CA ASN A 536 -15.15 8.21 34.11
C ASN A 536 -16.10 9.40 33.89
N ASN A 537 -16.57 9.61 32.65
CA ASN A 537 -17.35 10.77 32.22
C ASN A 537 -16.64 12.12 32.44
N ASN A 538 -15.31 12.14 32.53
CA ASN A 538 -14.58 13.41 32.50
C ASN A 538 -14.74 14.02 31.12
N ASN A 539 -15.06 15.32 31.12
CA ASN A 539 -15.23 16.11 29.92
C ASN A 539 -13.86 16.63 29.43
N TYR A 540 -13.46 16.31 28.19
CA TYR A 540 -12.18 16.74 27.59
C TYR A 540 -12.28 17.97 26.69
N GLY A 541 -13.41 18.68 26.78
CA GLY A 541 -13.67 19.94 26.13
C GLY A 541 -14.70 19.86 25.02
N SER A 542 -15.23 21.02 24.69
CA SER A 542 -16.02 21.26 23.48
C SER A 542 -15.13 21.92 22.44
N ILE A 543 -15.57 21.94 21.18
CA ILE A 543 -14.75 22.51 20.10
C ILE A 543 -14.37 23.96 20.44
N GLY A 544 -13.07 24.20 20.54
CA GLY A 544 -12.49 25.48 20.92
C GLY A 544 -11.95 26.21 19.70
N SER A 545 -11.12 25.54 18.91
CA SER A 545 -10.55 26.08 17.68
C SER A 545 -10.34 24.98 16.64
N VAL A 546 -10.35 25.39 15.37
CA VAL A 546 -9.91 24.55 14.25
C VAL A 546 -8.67 25.20 13.67
N ILE A 547 -7.64 24.42 13.40
CA ILE A 547 -6.38 24.87 12.86
C ILE A 547 -6.11 24.07 11.59
N PHE A 548 -6.02 24.74 10.46
CA PHE A 548 -5.59 24.12 9.21
C PHE A 548 -4.08 24.30 9.11
N ASP A 549 -3.32 23.20 9.22
CA ASP A 549 -1.86 23.18 9.12
C ASP A 549 -1.46 22.72 7.72
N TYR A 550 -1.42 23.68 6.81
CA TYR A 550 -1.21 23.42 5.40
C TYR A 550 0.21 22.98 5.07
N GLY A 551 1.20 23.33 5.89
CA GLY A 551 2.59 22.88 5.71
C GLY A 551 2.76 21.38 5.89
N ARG A 552 1.87 20.77 6.69
CA ARG A 552 1.86 19.34 7.01
C ARG A 552 0.68 18.57 6.41
N ASP A 553 -0.16 19.26 5.64
CA ASP A 553 -1.42 18.73 5.07
C ASP A 553 -2.31 18.06 6.15
N GLU A 554 -2.38 18.68 7.34
CA GLU A 554 -3.15 18.19 8.49
C GLU A 554 -4.15 19.24 9.00
N ILE A 555 -5.28 18.79 9.54
CA ILE A 555 -6.26 19.66 10.20
C ILE A 555 -6.32 19.28 11.68
N LYS A 556 -6.10 20.24 12.57
CA LYS A 556 -6.20 20.05 14.03
C LYS A 556 -7.47 20.67 14.56
N ILE A 557 -8.27 19.90 15.27
CA ILE A 557 -9.43 20.37 16.02
C ILE A 557 -9.07 20.32 17.49
N GLN A 558 -9.00 21.50 18.12
CA GLN A 558 -8.72 21.61 19.55
C GLN A 558 -10.03 21.73 20.32
N TYR A 559 -10.14 20.93 21.36
CA TYR A 559 -11.25 20.92 22.29
C TYR A 559 -10.77 21.50 23.62
N THR A 560 -11.46 22.54 24.08
CA THR A 560 -11.10 23.30 25.28
C THR A 560 -12.30 23.42 26.22
N ASN A 561 -12.09 23.98 27.41
CA ASN A 561 -13.12 24.14 28.45
C ASN A 561 -13.69 22.81 28.97
N GLY A 562 -12.85 21.78 29.09
CA GLY A 562 -13.22 20.53 29.73
C GLY A 562 -13.44 20.64 31.24
N GLY A 563 -13.74 19.49 31.85
CA GLY A 563 -13.88 19.32 33.30
C GLY A 563 -12.64 19.78 34.07
N LYS A 564 -12.82 20.08 35.36
CA LYS A 564 -11.73 20.57 36.22
C LYS A 564 -10.81 19.45 36.69
N CYS A 565 -9.52 19.69 36.59
CA CYS A 565 -8.48 18.84 37.15
C CYS A 565 -8.20 19.17 38.62
N ALA A 566 -7.41 18.31 39.27
CA ALA A 566 -6.97 18.47 40.66
C ALA A 566 -6.19 19.78 40.91
N ASP A 567 -5.54 20.33 39.88
CA ASP A 567 -4.79 21.59 39.91
C ASP A 567 -5.63 22.83 39.53
N LYS A 568 -6.96 22.67 39.39
CA LYS A 568 -7.94 23.70 38.96
C LYS A 568 -7.86 24.12 37.48
N SER A 569 -6.95 23.56 36.70
CA SER A 569 -6.97 23.70 35.24
C SER A 569 -8.12 22.88 34.64
N SER A 570 -8.37 23.03 33.34
CA SER A 570 -9.45 22.34 32.62
C SER A 570 -8.87 21.39 31.59
N TYR A 571 -9.45 20.20 31.43
CA TYR A 571 -9.03 19.25 30.41
C TYR A 571 -9.10 19.85 29.00
N THR A 572 -8.12 19.49 28.17
CA THR A 572 -8.05 19.81 26.74
C THR A 572 -7.77 18.56 25.92
N SER A 573 -8.23 18.53 24.68
CA SER A 573 -7.93 17.45 23.74
C SER A 573 -7.74 17.99 22.31
N GLU A 574 -7.04 17.22 21.48
CA GLU A 574 -6.73 17.57 20.10
C GLU A 574 -7.03 16.37 19.20
N VAL A 575 -7.73 16.61 18.09
CA VAL A 575 -7.94 15.62 17.03
C VAL A 575 -7.24 16.11 15.78
N ARG A 576 -6.41 15.27 15.17
CA ARG A 576 -5.72 15.52 13.91
C ARG A 576 -6.40 14.72 12.80
N LEU A 577 -6.77 15.39 11.72
CA LEU A 577 -7.29 14.78 10.50
C LEU A 577 -6.18 14.83 9.44
N ILE A 578 -5.83 13.68 8.88
CA ILE A 578 -4.90 13.55 7.74
C ILE A 578 -5.68 12.97 6.58
N CYS A 579 -5.57 13.55 5.39
CA CYS A 579 -6.30 13.07 4.21
C CYS A 579 -5.42 12.17 3.33
N THR A 580 -5.88 10.96 3.01
CA THR A 580 -5.17 10.05 2.09
C THR A 580 -6.09 9.56 0.96
N LYS A 581 -5.61 9.53 -0.28
CA LYS A 581 -6.40 9.12 -1.47
C LYS A 581 -6.56 7.59 -1.62
N MET A 582 -5.96 6.80 -0.73
CA MET A 582 -5.88 5.33 -0.85
C MET A 582 -6.77 4.57 0.14
N ILE A 583 -7.33 5.25 1.15
CA ILE A 583 -8.07 4.63 2.25
C ILE A 583 -9.46 5.27 2.34
N GLY A 584 -10.48 4.50 2.71
CA GLY A 584 -11.78 5.04 3.14
C GLY A 584 -11.68 5.69 4.54
N ILE A 585 -12.82 6.02 5.16
CA ILE A 585 -12.82 6.62 6.51
C ILE A 585 -12.20 5.67 7.54
N GLY A 586 -11.05 6.04 8.11
CA GLY A 586 -10.34 5.29 9.15
C GLY A 586 -10.94 5.40 10.56
N THR A 587 -10.32 4.71 11.52
CA THR A 587 -10.62 4.81 12.95
C THR A 587 -9.57 5.64 13.68
N PRO A 588 -9.93 6.55 14.62
CA PRO A 588 -8.99 7.37 15.36
C PRO A 588 -8.02 6.54 16.22
N GLU A 589 -6.74 6.92 16.22
CA GLU A 589 -5.69 6.37 17.07
C GLU A 589 -5.24 7.40 18.11
N LEU A 590 -5.07 7.01 19.38
CA LEU A 590 -4.50 7.90 20.39
C LEU A 590 -2.97 7.94 20.28
N LEU A 591 -2.42 9.11 19.92
CA LEU A 591 -0.98 9.34 19.81
C LEU A 591 -0.30 9.60 21.16
N TRP A 592 -0.92 10.45 21.99
CA TRP A 592 -0.31 10.97 23.21
C TRP A 592 -1.35 11.34 24.28
N GLU A 593 -0.99 11.15 25.56
CA GLU A 593 -1.78 11.52 26.75
C GLU A 593 -0.84 12.05 27.86
N ARG A 594 -1.12 13.24 28.43
CA ARG A 594 -0.47 13.77 29.65
C ARG A 594 -1.45 13.90 30.80
N ALA A 595 -0.92 13.84 32.02
CA ALA A 595 -1.66 14.23 33.22
C ALA A 595 -2.17 15.68 33.04
N CYS A 596 -3.49 15.80 32.92
CA CYS A 596 -4.23 17.06 32.74
C CYS A 596 -3.79 17.96 31.56
N THR A 597 -3.27 17.41 30.45
CA THR A 597 -3.18 18.16 29.17
C THR A 597 -3.14 17.21 27.97
N ASN A 598 -3.76 17.64 26.86
CA ASN A 598 -3.67 17.09 25.50
C ASN A 598 -3.73 15.55 25.36
N THR A 599 -4.94 15.02 25.29
CA THR A 599 -5.23 13.77 24.59
C THR A 599 -5.19 14.06 23.09
N THR A 600 -4.15 13.60 22.37
CA THR A 600 -4.01 13.82 20.93
C THR A 600 -4.40 12.56 20.16
N CYS A 601 -5.45 12.63 19.35
CA CYS A 601 -5.91 11.52 18.52
C CYS A 601 -5.69 11.83 17.04
N LEU A 602 -5.30 10.84 16.24
CA LEU A 602 -5.10 10.94 14.81
C LEU A 602 -6.18 10.17 14.05
N ILE A 603 -6.74 10.77 13.02
CA ILE A 603 -7.74 10.18 12.13
C ILE A 603 -7.20 10.30 10.72
N THR A 604 -6.91 9.16 10.11
CA THR A 604 -6.36 9.03 8.75
C THR A 604 -7.40 8.63 7.72
#